data_AF-C2E7D8-F1
#
_entry.id   AF-C2E7D8-F1
#
_cell.length_a   1.000
_cell.length_b   1.000
_cell.length_c   1.000
_cell.angle_alpha   90.00
_cell.angle_beta   90.00
_cell.angle_gamma   90.00
#
_symmetry.space_group_name_H-M   'P 1'
#
loop_
_entity.id
_entity.type
_entity.pdbx_description
1 polymer ?
#
loop_
_entity_poly.entity_id
_entity_poly.type
_entity_poly.pdbx_seq_one_letter_code
_entity_poly.pdbx_strand_id
1 'polypeptide(L)'
;MFASYVLLSDKIINHHQISRGFVLMYSHIAIAISVLLMTVDALYLNNKNVDRKFLYGLIVVTIVLYYFSLIVNQVYNKKVCRFEKIEAIILLTIFVIGALILWLVKNSILGVMICLLIWNLAFFLVFLMKSKNSLN
;
A
#
# COMPACT_ATOMS: atom_id res chain seq x y z
N MET A 1 -3.66 -2.49 4.59
CA MET A 1 -2.60 -3.25 3.89
C MET A 1 -3.10 -4.63 3.47
N PHE A 2 -3.21 -5.62 4.36
CA PHE A 2 -3.47 -7.02 4.00
C PHE A 2 -4.72 -7.25 3.11
N ALA A 3 -5.83 -6.58 3.42
CA ALA A 3 -7.07 -6.69 2.62
C ALA A 3 -6.87 -6.27 1.14
N SER A 4 -6.06 -5.24 0.89
CA SER A 4 -5.74 -4.79 -0.48
C SER A 4 -4.90 -5.84 -1.23
N TYR A 5 -4.00 -6.53 -0.53
CA TYR A 5 -3.20 -7.61 -1.10
C TYR A 5 -4.07 -8.82 -1.47
N VAL A 6 -4.96 -9.25 -0.57
CA VAL A 6 -5.89 -10.37 -0.85
C VAL A 6 -6.77 -10.06 -2.04
N LEU A 7 -7.36 -8.85 -2.11
CA LEU A 7 -8.16 -8.43 -3.27
C LEU A 7 -7.37 -8.48 -4.57
N LEU A 8 -6.11 -8.02 -4.57
CA LEU A 8 -5.26 -8.05 -5.75
C LEU A 8 -4.97 -9.51 -6.17
N SER A 9 -4.57 -10.34 -5.22
CA SER A 9 -4.18 -11.73 -5.47
C SER A 9 -5.35 -12.57 -5.97
N ASP A 10 -6.53 -12.44 -5.38
CA ASP A 10 -7.68 -13.29 -5.66
C ASP A 10 -8.46 -12.83 -6.90
N LYS A 11 -8.75 -11.53 -6.99
CA LYS A 11 -9.71 -11.02 -7.99
C LYS A 11 -9.09 -10.36 -9.20
N ILE A 12 -7.90 -9.79 -9.05
CA ILE A 12 -7.32 -8.89 -10.07
C ILE A 12 -6.25 -9.59 -10.90
N ILE A 13 -5.42 -10.45 -10.29
CA ILE A 13 -4.37 -11.21 -11.00
C ILE A 13 -4.99 -12.27 -11.92
N ASN A 14 -4.53 -12.31 -13.17
CA ASN A 14 -4.89 -13.38 -14.09
C ASN A 14 -4.08 -14.65 -13.78
N HIS A 15 -4.73 -15.64 -13.17
CA HIS A 15 -4.09 -16.88 -12.75
C HIS A 15 -3.65 -17.77 -13.93
N HIS A 16 -4.11 -17.49 -15.15
CA HIS A 16 -3.71 -18.23 -16.36
C HIS A 16 -2.44 -17.68 -17.04
N GLN A 17 -1.82 -16.62 -16.51
CA GLN A 17 -0.66 -15.98 -17.14
C GLN A 17 0.67 -16.57 -16.62
N ILE A 18 1.38 -17.33 -17.46
CA ILE A 18 2.59 -18.10 -17.10
C ILE A 18 3.89 -17.26 -17.23
N SER A 19 3.85 -16.07 -17.83
CA SER A 19 5.06 -15.25 -18.05
C SER A 19 5.37 -14.29 -16.89
N ARG A 20 6.67 -14.02 -16.68
CA ARG A 20 7.27 -13.02 -15.76
C ARG A 20 7.39 -13.37 -14.27
N GLY A 21 7.12 -14.60 -13.83
CA GLY A 21 7.06 -15.01 -12.41
C GLY A 21 8.10 -14.44 -11.42
N PHE A 22 9.32 -14.13 -11.84
CA PHE A 22 10.31 -13.41 -11.02
C PHE A 22 9.80 -12.09 -10.43
N VAL A 23 9.08 -11.26 -11.22
CA VAL A 23 8.56 -9.97 -10.71
C VAL A 23 7.50 -10.18 -9.64
N LEU A 24 6.72 -11.26 -9.73
CA LEU A 24 5.71 -11.62 -8.72
C LEU A 24 6.38 -12.11 -7.43
N MET A 25 7.46 -12.88 -7.56
CA MET A 25 8.21 -13.38 -6.40
C MET A 25 8.90 -12.24 -5.64
N TYR A 26 9.61 -11.36 -6.34
CA TYR A 26 10.31 -10.23 -5.70
C TYR A 26 9.34 -9.20 -5.10
N SER A 27 8.20 -8.94 -5.74
CA SER A 27 7.18 -8.06 -5.16
C SER A 27 6.53 -8.68 -3.92
N HIS A 28 6.31 -10.00 -3.87
CA HIS A 28 5.82 -10.69 -2.66
C HIS A 28 6.81 -10.58 -1.50
N ILE A 29 8.11 -10.75 -1.76
CA ILE A 29 9.15 -10.54 -0.76
C ILE A 29 9.11 -9.10 -0.24
N ALA A 30 9.01 -8.12 -1.15
CA ALA A 30 8.91 -6.71 -0.77
C ALA A 30 7.63 -6.40 0.05
N ILE A 31 6.50 -7.00 -0.30
CA ILE A 31 5.24 -6.91 0.47
C ILE A 31 5.42 -7.49 1.87
N ALA A 32 6.05 -8.66 2.01
CA ALA A 32 6.32 -9.27 3.30
C ALA A 32 7.24 -8.40 4.17
N ILE A 33 8.32 -7.87 3.59
CA ILE A 33 9.22 -6.93 4.25
C ILE A 33 8.46 -5.68 4.71
N SER A 34 7.61 -5.09 3.87
CA SER A 34 6.81 -3.93 4.24
C SER A 34 5.84 -4.22 5.38
N VAL A 35 5.20 -5.39 5.41
CA VAL A 35 4.31 -5.75 6.52
C VAL A 35 5.11 -5.88 7.82
N LEU A 36 6.28 -6.51 7.79
CA LEU A 36 7.18 -6.58 8.95
C LEU A 36 7.67 -5.20 9.37
N LEU A 37 8.01 -4.32 8.42
CA LEU A 37 8.46 -2.97 8.73
C LEU A 37 7.34 -2.15 9.39
N MET A 38 6.09 -2.34 8.95
CA MET A 38 4.91 -1.72 9.58
C MET A 38 4.71 -2.17 11.04
N THR A 39 5.04 -3.43 11.37
CA THR A 39 4.97 -3.86 12.79
C THR A 39 6.08 -3.24 13.62
N VAL A 40 7.29 -3.07 13.06
CA VAL A 40 8.38 -2.31 13.69
C VAL A 40 7.97 -0.85 13.91
N ASP A 41 7.36 -0.21 12.91
CA ASP A 41 6.84 1.15 13.00
C ASP A 41 5.86 1.31 14.17
N ALA A 42 4.92 0.35 14.33
CA ALA A 42 3.96 0.36 15.42
C ALA A 42 4.61 0.19 16.80
N LEU A 43 5.66 -0.63 16.91
CA LEU A 43 6.43 -0.77 18.16
C LEU A 43 7.19 0.51 18.49
N TYR A 44 7.82 1.14 17.50
CA TYR A 44 8.55 2.39 17.67
C TYR A 44 7.63 3.58 17.94
N LEU A 45 6.39 3.56 17.44
CA LEU A 45 5.40 4.59 17.75
C LEU A 45 5.07 4.65 19.26
N ASN A 46 5.03 3.49 19.93
CA ASN A 46 4.82 3.39 21.38
C ASN A 46 6.07 3.71 22.20
N ASN A 47 7.26 3.68 21.60
CA ASN A 47 8.50 3.99 22.28
C ASN A 47 8.75 5.51 22.32
N LYS A 48 8.86 6.09 23.52
CA LYS A 48 9.12 7.53 23.69
C LYS A 48 10.56 7.94 23.38
N ASN A 49 11.49 6.99 23.30
CA ASN A 49 12.92 7.24 23.08
C ASN A 49 13.30 7.33 21.59
N VAL A 50 12.36 7.08 20.68
CA VAL A 50 12.60 7.10 19.23
C VAL A 50 12.27 8.49 18.67
N ASP A 51 13.15 9.02 17.82
CA ASP A 51 12.93 10.29 17.14
C ASP A 51 11.69 10.22 16.22
N ARG A 52 10.75 11.16 16.40
CA ARG A 52 9.49 11.21 15.64
C ARG A 52 9.68 11.51 14.15
N LYS A 53 10.72 12.24 13.77
CA LYS A 53 11.06 12.51 12.36
C LYS A 53 11.61 11.25 11.69
N PHE A 54 12.43 10.48 12.40
CA PHE A 54 12.91 9.18 11.92
C PHE A 54 11.73 8.22 11.71
N LEU A 55 10.85 8.11 12.72
CA LEU A 55 9.66 7.26 12.63
C LEU A 55 8.73 7.66 11.47
N TYR A 56 8.51 8.96 11.28
CA TYR A 56 7.75 9.46 10.13
C TYR A 56 8.37 8.98 8.81
N GLY A 57 9.69 9.13 8.64
CA GLY A 57 10.40 8.69 7.44
C GLY A 57 10.26 7.19 7.23
N LEU A 58 10.39 6.40 8.29
CA LEU A 58 10.26 4.95 8.25
C LEU A 58 8.86 4.52 7.79
N ILE A 59 7.80 5.08 8.40
CA ILE A 59 6.41 4.81 8.03
C ILE A 59 6.13 5.14 6.56
N VAL A 60 6.62 6.29 6.07
CA VAL A 60 6.43 6.71 4.68
C VAL A 60 7.12 5.71 3.74
N VAL A 61 8.36 5.32 4.03
CA VAL A 61 9.11 4.32 3.24
C VAL A 61 8.39 2.98 3.24
N THR A 62 7.89 2.53 4.39
CA THR A 62 7.10 1.30 4.53
C THR A 62 5.88 1.30 3.60
N ILE A 63 5.11 2.38 3.61
CA ILE A 63 3.89 2.53 2.80
C ILE A 63 4.23 2.60 1.31
N VAL A 64 5.28 3.37 0.93
CA VAL A 64 5.76 3.42 -0.47
C VAL A 64 6.11 2.02 -0.94
N LEU A 65 6.97 1.32 -0.20
CA LEU A 65 7.46 0.00 -0.58
C LEU A 65 6.29 -0.98 -0.76
N TYR A 66 5.30 -0.94 0.13
CA TYR A 66 4.13 -1.81 0.06
C TYR A 66 3.27 -1.55 -1.17
N TYR A 67 2.80 -0.31 -1.35
CA TYR A 67 1.88 0.02 -2.43
C TYR A 67 2.57 0.04 -3.79
N PHE A 68 3.85 0.42 -3.85
CA PHE A 68 4.65 0.28 -5.06
C PHE A 68 4.76 -1.18 -5.49
N SER A 69 5.03 -2.10 -4.56
CA SER A 69 5.09 -3.54 -4.85
C SER A 69 3.74 -4.08 -5.36
N LEU A 70 2.62 -3.60 -4.83
CA LEU A 70 1.29 -3.93 -5.35
C LEU A 70 1.04 -3.36 -6.75
N ILE A 71 1.51 -2.15 -7.05
CA ILE A 71 1.39 -1.54 -8.38
C ILE A 71 2.27 -2.28 -9.39
N VAL A 72 3.48 -2.71 -9.03
CA VAL A 72 4.34 -3.51 -9.91
C VAL A 72 3.66 -4.84 -10.29
N ASN A 73 2.85 -5.40 -9.38
CA ASN A 73 2.05 -6.59 -9.65
C ASN A 73 0.90 -6.37 -10.65
N GLN A 74 0.58 -5.13 -11.01
CA GLN A 74 -0.36 -4.82 -12.08
C GLN A 74 0.02 -5.44 -13.43
N VAL A 75 1.30 -5.75 -13.66
CA VAL A 75 1.77 -6.43 -14.88
C VAL A 75 1.03 -7.76 -15.13
N TYR A 76 0.51 -8.39 -14.06
CA TYR A 76 -0.25 -9.64 -14.09
C TYR A 76 -1.78 -9.44 -14.05
N ASN A 77 -2.25 -8.20 -13.97
CA ASN A 77 -3.69 -7.94 -13.96
C ASN A 77 -4.31 -8.37 -15.29
N LYS A 78 -5.55 -8.88 -15.24
CA LYS A 78 -6.39 -9.06 -16.43
C LYS A 78 -6.40 -7.76 -17.25
N LYS A 79 -6.44 -7.86 -18.59
CA LYS A 79 -6.40 -6.68 -19.49
C LYS A 79 -7.47 -5.63 -19.14
N VAL A 80 -8.65 -6.08 -18.67
CA VAL A 80 -9.78 -5.24 -18.23
C VAL A 80 -9.49 -4.48 -16.91
N CYS A 81 -8.57 -4.99 -16.09
CA CYS A 81 -8.22 -4.43 -14.78
C CYS A 81 -6.83 -3.78 -14.74
N ARG A 82 -6.25 -3.46 -15.89
CA ARG A 82 -5.04 -2.63 -15.92
C ARG A 82 -5.40 -1.25 -15.38
N PHE A 83 -4.60 -0.75 -14.45
CA PHE A 83 -4.70 0.63 -14.03
C PHE A 83 -4.34 1.53 -15.20
N GLU A 84 -5.23 2.46 -15.50
CA GLU A 84 -4.98 3.52 -16.45
C GLU A 84 -4.22 4.67 -15.78
N LYS A 85 -3.67 5.58 -16.59
CA LYS A 85 -2.88 6.72 -16.10
C LYS A 85 -3.64 7.56 -15.07
N ILE A 86 -4.97 7.66 -15.19
CA ILE A 86 -5.84 8.42 -14.27
C ILE A 86 -5.85 7.78 -12.88
N GLU A 87 -5.94 6.46 -12.79
CA GLU A 87 -6.00 5.76 -11.50
C GLU A 87 -4.63 5.77 -10.79
N ALA A 88 -3.53 5.74 -11.57
CA ALA A 88 -2.20 5.98 -11.03
C ALA A 88 -2.05 7.40 -10.45
N ILE A 89 -2.64 8.42 -11.10
CA ILE A 89 -2.67 9.79 -10.56
C ILE A 89 -3.50 9.87 -9.27
N ILE A 90 -4.63 9.16 -9.19
CA ILE A 90 -5.46 9.08 -7.98
C ILE A 90 -4.66 8.46 -6.82
N LEU A 91 -3.97 7.34 -7.06
CA LEU A 91 -3.11 6.68 -6.07
C LEU A 91 -1.98 7.60 -5.59
N LEU A 92 -1.34 8.32 -6.52
CA LEU A 92 -0.27 9.27 -6.20
C LEU A 92 -0.80 10.45 -5.38
N THR A 93 -1.99 10.95 -5.72
CA THR A 93 -2.65 12.03 -4.95
C THR A 93 -2.97 11.58 -3.52
N ILE A 94 -3.55 10.39 -3.36
CA ILE A 94 -3.83 9.79 -2.04
C ILE A 94 -2.53 9.64 -1.25
N PHE A 95 -1.45 9.23 -1.91
CA PHE A 95 -0.14 9.08 -1.29
C PHE A 95 0.41 10.42 -0.76
N VAL A 96 0.42 11.47 -1.58
CA VAL A 96 0.92 12.80 -1.19
C VAL A 96 0.09 13.38 -0.04
N ILE A 97 -1.24 13.28 -0.13
CA ILE A 97 -2.15 13.78 0.93
C ILE A 97 -1.91 13.02 2.24
N GLY A 98 -1.81 11.69 2.20
CA GLY A 98 -1.58 10.88 3.39
C GLY A 98 -0.24 11.19 4.06
N ALA A 99 0.83 11.39 3.30
CA ALA A 99 2.13 11.79 3.82
C ALA A 99 2.09 13.18 4.48
N LEU A 100 1.38 14.14 3.88
CA LEU A 100 1.20 15.48 4.45
C LEU A 100 0.42 15.43 5.78
N ILE A 101 -0.69 14.69 5.83
CA ILE A 101 -1.48 14.54 7.06
C ILE A 101 -0.64 13.85 8.14
N LEU A 102 0.11 12.80 7.79
CA LEU A 102 0.98 12.09 8.71
C LEU A 102 2.04 13.03 9.31
N TRP A 103 2.61 13.94 8.50
CA TRP A 103 3.56 14.94 8.98
C TRP A 103 2.95 15.88 10.02
N LEU A 104 1.69 16.31 9.82
CA LEU A 104 0.97 17.19 10.75
C LEU A 104 0.66 16.48 12.08
N VAL A 105 0.27 15.21 12.03
CA VAL A 105 -0.16 14.43 13.21
C VAL A 105 0.96 13.64 13.88
N LYS A 106 2.21 13.73 13.40
CA LYS A 106 3.36 12.89 13.84
C LYS A 106 3.65 12.90 15.35
N ASN A 107 3.25 13.96 16.06
CA ASN A 107 3.47 14.11 17.50
C ASN A 107 2.42 13.38 18.35
N SER A 108 1.27 13.01 17.77
CA SER A 108 0.18 12.33 18.45
C SER A 108 0.10 10.88 18.02
N ILE A 109 0.22 9.95 18.97
CA ILE A 109 0.11 8.51 18.69
C ILE A 109 -1.26 8.18 18.08
N LEU A 110 -2.34 8.68 18.69
CA LEU A 110 -3.70 8.48 18.17
C LEU A 110 -3.87 9.11 16.79
N GLY A 111 -3.30 10.30 16.58
CA GLY A 111 -3.35 10.98 15.28
C GLY A 111 -2.68 10.16 14.19
N VAL A 112 -1.50 9.60 14.46
CA VAL A 112 -0.78 8.70 13.53
C VAL A 112 -1.61 7.45 13.23
N MET A 113 -2.19 6.79 14.24
CA MET A 113 -2.99 5.58 14.02
C MET A 113 -4.24 5.84 13.18
N ILE A 114 -4.98 6.92 13.45
CA ILE A 114 -6.17 7.31 12.68
C ILE A 114 -5.77 7.66 11.24
N CYS A 115 -4.67 8.41 11.07
CA CYS A 115 -4.14 8.74 9.75
C CYS A 115 -3.80 7.47 8.96
N LEU A 116 -3.06 6.54 9.56
CA LEU A 116 -2.70 5.26 8.93
C LEU A 116 -3.94 4.45 8.55
N LEU A 117 -4.96 4.40 9.40
CA LEU A 117 -6.21 3.70 9.11
C LEU A 117 -6.91 4.30 7.89
N ILE A 118 -7.15 5.61 7.89
CA ILE A 118 -7.83 6.32 6.79
C ILE A 118 -7.04 6.16 5.48
N TRP A 119 -5.72 6.30 5.55
CA TRP A 119 -4.84 6.20 4.39
C TRP A 119 -4.92 4.80 3.76
N ASN A 120 -4.86 3.75 4.59
CA ASN A 120 -5.01 2.37 4.14
C ASN A 120 -6.39 2.08 3.55
N LEU A 121 -7.44 2.66 4.14
CA LEU A 121 -8.82 2.48 3.71
C LEU A 121 -9.07 3.16 2.36
N ALA A 122 -8.51 4.36 2.14
CA ALA A 122 -8.54 5.06 0.86
C ALA A 122 -7.90 4.22 -0.25
N PHE A 123 -6.70 3.67 -0.03
CA PHE A 123 -6.08 2.76 -0.98
C PHE A 123 -6.94 1.52 -1.24
N PHE A 124 -7.46 0.89 -0.19
CA PHE A 124 -8.32 -0.29 -0.32
C PHE A 124 -9.56 -0.03 -1.18
N LEU A 125 -10.23 1.12 -1.01
CA LEU A 125 -11.39 1.49 -1.82
C LEU A 125 -11.05 1.59 -3.31
N VAL A 126 -9.91 2.18 -3.66
CA VAL A 126 -9.46 2.26 -5.07
C VAL A 126 -9.27 0.86 -5.66
N PHE A 127 -8.61 -0.05 -4.94
CA PHE A 127 -8.44 -1.44 -5.38
C PHE A 127 -9.77 -2.19 -5.48
N LEU A 128 -10.71 -1.94 -4.56
CA LEU A 128 -12.03 -2.59 -4.56
C LEU A 128 -12.90 -2.12 -5.74
N MET A 129 -12.93 -0.82 -6.03
CA MET A 129 -13.63 -0.29 -7.21
C MET A 129 -13.08 -0.92 -8.49
N LYS A 130 -11.75 -1.06 -8.60
CA LYS A 130 -11.13 -1.73 -9.75
C LYS A 130 -11.48 -3.21 -9.83
N SER A 131 -11.52 -3.91 -8.69
CA SER A 131 -11.91 -5.32 -8.62
C SER A 131 -13.35 -5.55 -9.08
N LYS A 132 -14.29 -4.66 -8.75
CA LYS A 132 -15.68 -4.76 -9.22
C LYS A 132 -15.80 -4.64 -10.74
N ASN A 133 -14.99 -3.79 -11.37
CA ASN A 133 -14.93 -3.69 -12.83
C ASN A 133 -14.34 -4.95 -13.51
N SER A 134 -13.77 -5.91 -12.77
CA SER A 134 -13.35 -7.21 -13.32
C SER A 134 -14.49 -8.19 -13.53
N LEU A 135 -15.62 -7.98 -12.87
CA LEU A 135 -16.74 -8.94 -12.79
C LEU A 135 -17.90 -8.59 -13.73
N ASN A 136 -17.88 -7.40 -14.33
CA ASN A 136 -18.74 -6.99 -15.44
C ASN A 136 -17.99 -7.12 -16.76
#